data_AF-A0A250V9G0-F1
#
_entry.id   AF-A0A250V9G0-F1
#
_cell.length_a   1.000
_cell.length_b   1.000
_cell.length_c   1.000
_cell.angle_alpha   90.00
_cell.angle_beta   90.00
_cell.angle_gamma   90.00
#
_symmetry.space_group_name_H-M   'P 1'
#
loop_
_entity.id
_entity.type
_entity.pdbx_description
1 polymer ?
#
loop_
_entity_poly.entity_id
_entity_poly.type
_entity_poly.pdbx_seq_one_letter_code
_entity_poly.pdbx_strand_id
1 'polypeptide(L)'
;MYAARSPRHRRGGVRTLTVCAAAAALAAGPLGTARAAGTDDTVKVTYRGHEFTVPASWPIVDLEKHPDVCVRFDRHAVYLGTPGDQQQCPAGARGRTEALLIQPSVIKGRTASENRTARTFRVTADRIAVTAAYAQDRTRIQDILRDAGLPDAAAGTDEGAGVPAAAPLPADATSFRGEGFDACTAPGQTAMDAWRDDSDYGAVGVYIGGINRACVQSRLTAAWLRTQYANGWRFIPLYVGRQPSSGGSSCGGGCEAITDPVPQGTEAADDVVKQATTLGFPKGTVLYSDLEHYTRGSTVTSRVLSYLDAYTERLHALGYRSGVYGNTSSLVTDLVANKSRVTLPDVLHFAHWNGESTTTDSTIPADLWADHQRVHQYKGDTTETHGGVKISIDRDRLDVD
;
A
#
# COMPACT_ATOMS: atom_id res chain seq x y z
N MET A 1 19.67 -48.84 33.15
CA MET A 1 20.91 -49.59 33.40
C MET A 1 21.58 -49.86 32.04
N TYR A 2 22.89 -49.56 31.94
CA TYR A 2 23.87 -49.81 30.85
C TYR A 2 23.64 -49.12 29.48
N ALA A 3 24.40 -48.12 29.00
CA ALA A 3 25.86 -47.93 28.77
C ALA A 3 26.44 -48.82 27.65
N ALA A 4 27.45 -48.49 26.84
CA ALA A 4 28.04 -47.26 26.28
C ALA A 4 29.11 -47.69 25.23
N ARG A 5 29.52 -46.77 24.34
CA ARG A 5 30.89 -46.55 23.74
C ARG A 5 31.13 -46.74 22.23
N SER A 6 31.58 -45.61 21.63
CA SER A 6 32.82 -45.33 20.83
C SER A 6 33.07 -46.05 19.49
N PRO A 7 33.72 -45.38 18.49
CA PRO A 7 35.20 -45.25 18.41
C PRO A 7 35.74 -43.91 17.82
N ARG A 8 36.84 -43.35 18.37
CA ARG A 8 38.26 -43.30 17.90
C ARG A 8 38.60 -42.47 16.63
N HIS A 9 39.46 -41.48 16.84
CA HIS A 9 40.23 -40.69 15.87
C HIS A 9 41.25 -41.52 15.05
N ARG A 10 41.49 -41.09 13.80
CA ARG A 10 42.74 -41.30 13.06
C ARG A 10 43.21 -40.02 12.38
N ARG A 11 44.51 -39.74 12.54
CA ARG A 11 45.33 -38.73 11.85
C ARG A 11 45.85 -39.29 10.51
N GLY A 12 46.13 -38.38 9.58
CA GLY A 12 46.95 -38.59 8.37
C GLY A 12 46.43 -37.71 7.25
N GLY A 13 47.20 -36.96 6.47
CA GLY A 13 48.63 -36.69 6.39
C GLY A 13 48.79 -35.55 5.37
N VAL A 14 49.74 -34.66 5.60
CA VAL A 14 49.99 -33.48 4.73
C VAL A 14 50.69 -33.95 3.45
N ARG A 15 50.14 -33.57 2.28
CA ARG A 15 50.84 -33.62 1.00
C ARG A 15 50.96 -32.19 0.46
N THR A 16 52.19 -31.70 0.43
CA THR A 16 52.65 -30.47 -0.20
C THR A 16 52.55 -30.61 -1.72
N LEU A 17 51.88 -29.66 -2.37
CA LEU A 17 51.94 -29.45 -3.82
C LEU A 17 52.40 -28.02 -4.07
N THR A 18 53.65 -27.92 -4.54
CA THR A 18 54.32 -26.69 -4.95
C THR A 18 53.71 -26.20 -6.26
N VAL A 19 53.13 -25.01 -6.27
CA VAL A 19 52.69 -24.31 -7.50
C VAL A 19 53.62 -23.12 -7.72
N CYS A 20 54.29 -23.10 -8.86
CA CYS A 20 55.16 -22.04 -9.33
C CYS A 20 54.37 -20.73 -9.51
N ALA A 21 54.79 -19.66 -8.82
CA ALA A 21 54.29 -18.32 -9.04
C ALA A 21 55.01 -17.69 -10.25
N ALA A 22 54.28 -17.45 -11.34
CA ALA A 22 54.70 -16.55 -12.40
C ALA A 22 54.20 -15.14 -12.05
N ALA A 23 55.14 -14.21 -11.78
CA ALA A 23 54.82 -12.81 -11.52
C ALA A 23 54.56 -12.08 -12.84
N ALA A 24 53.30 -11.79 -13.13
CA ALA A 24 52.91 -10.81 -14.14
C ALA A 24 52.69 -9.45 -13.44
N ALA A 25 53.60 -8.51 -13.66
CA ALA A 25 53.46 -7.14 -13.19
C ALA A 25 52.43 -6.40 -14.08
N LEU A 26 51.18 -6.33 -13.62
CA LEU A 26 50.18 -5.41 -14.15
C LEU A 26 50.29 -4.09 -13.38
N ALA A 27 50.62 -3.02 -14.11
CA ALA A 27 50.62 -1.66 -13.59
C ALA A 27 49.19 -1.27 -13.16
N ALA A 28 48.96 -1.22 -11.86
CA ALA A 28 47.76 -0.63 -11.29
C ALA A 28 47.88 0.90 -11.35
N GLY A 29 47.17 1.53 -12.29
CA GLY A 29 46.81 2.94 -12.14
C GLY A 29 45.98 3.13 -10.87
N PRO A 30 45.95 4.33 -10.26
CA PRO A 30 45.22 4.54 -9.02
C PRO A 30 43.74 4.25 -9.27
N LEU A 31 43.26 3.12 -8.76
CA LEU A 31 41.84 2.86 -8.59
C LEU A 31 41.34 3.94 -7.66
N GLY A 32 40.65 4.94 -8.22
CA GLY A 32 39.89 5.90 -7.44
C GLY A 32 38.99 5.11 -6.50
N THR A 33 39.17 5.30 -5.20
CA THR A 33 38.27 4.74 -4.20
C THR A 33 36.91 5.39 -4.44
N ALA A 34 36.00 4.67 -5.09
CA ALA A 34 34.60 5.05 -5.13
C ALA A 34 34.12 5.11 -3.69
N ARG A 35 34.02 6.32 -3.15
CA ARG A 35 33.52 6.55 -1.80
C ARG A 35 32.05 6.15 -1.83
N ALA A 36 31.67 5.16 -1.03
CA ALA A 36 30.27 4.91 -0.77
C ALA A 36 29.68 6.23 -0.24
N ALA A 37 28.67 6.76 -0.94
CA ALA A 37 28.02 8.00 -0.54
C ALA A 37 27.55 7.84 0.92
N GLY A 38 27.94 8.78 1.77
CA GLY A 38 27.45 8.84 3.14
C GLY A 38 25.94 9.07 3.13
N THR A 39 25.24 8.67 4.20
CA THR A 39 23.80 8.93 4.36
C THR A 39 23.43 10.41 4.33
N ASP A 40 24.42 11.29 4.46
CA ASP A 40 24.28 12.75 4.50
C ASP A 40 24.76 13.42 3.20
N ASP A 41 25.31 12.67 2.24
CA ASP A 41 25.67 13.23 0.94
C ASP A 41 24.39 13.61 0.19
N THR A 42 24.42 14.73 -0.53
CA THR A 42 23.26 15.25 -1.28
C THR A 42 23.57 15.43 -2.76
N VAL A 43 22.53 15.39 -3.58
CA VAL A 43 22.56 15.65 -5.02
C VAL A 43 21.49 16.65 -5.39
N LYS A 44 21.79 17.47 -6.40
CA LYS A 44 20.84 18.44 -6.98
C LYS A 44 20.09 17.80 -8.14
N VAL A 45 18.76 17.89 -8.09
CA VAL A 45 17.85 17.37 -9.12
C VAL A 45 17.07 18.54 -9.70
N THR A 46 17.27 18.83 -10.98
CA THR A 46 16.55 19.91 -11.65
C THR A 46 15.35 19.38 -12.41
N TYR A 47 14.17 19.97 -12.20
CA TYR A 47 12.97 19.65 -12.95
C TYR A 47 12.15 20.90 -13.25
N ARG A 48 11.93 21.17 -14.54
CA ARG A 48 11.13 22.31 -15.04
C ARG A 48 11.44 23.64 -14.35
N GLY A 49 12.72 23.93 -14.14
CA GLY A 49 13.22 25.20 -13.59
C GLY A 49 13.27 25.27 -12.06
N HIS A 50 12.94 24.19 -11.36
CA HIS A 50 13.13 24.06 -9.90
C HIS A 50 14.30 23.12 -9.63
N GLU A 51 15.05 23.36 -8.56
CA GLU A 51 16.22 22.57 -8.15
C GLU A 51 15.99 21.99 -6.75
N PHE A 52 15.96 20.66 -6.64
CA PHE A 52 15.73 19.94 -5.39
C PHE A 52 17.06 19.39 -4.87
N THR A 53 17.43 19.70 -3.63
CA THR A 53 18.57 19.09 -2.95
C THR A 53 18.08 17.87 -2.19
N VAL A 54 18.43 16.66 -2.63
CA VAL A 54 17.94 15.41 -2.02
C VAL A 54 19.10 14.51 -1.61
N PRO A 55 18.92 13.56 -0.68
CA PRO A 55 19.98 12.61 -0.32
C PRO A 55 20.47 11.84 -1.55
N ALA A 56 21.79 11.73 -1.71
CA ALA A 56 22.42 11.05 -2.84
C ALA A 56 22.10 9.54 -2.90
N SER A 57 21.65 8.97 -1.80
CA SER A 57 21.18 7.59 -1.71
C SER A 57 19.79 7.36 -2.34
N TRP A 58 19.03 8.42 -2.64
CA TRP A 58 17.70 8.30 -3.21
C TRP A 58 17.78 8.11 -4.73
N PRO A 59 17.24 7.02 -5.29
CA PRO A 59 17.14 6.86 -6.73
C PRO A 59 16.31 7.99 -7.36
N ILE A 60 16.82 8.55 -8.46
CA ILE A 60 16.10 9.52 -9.29
C ILE A 60 15.54 8.77 -10.50
N VAL A 61 14.22 8.73 -10.64
CA VAL A 61 13.51 7.98 -11.68
C VAL A 61 12.81 8.94 -12.62
N ASP A 62 13.21 8.91 -13.90
CA ASP A 62 12.53 9.65 -14.97
C ASP A 62 11.41 8.78 -15.55
N LEU A 63 10.16 9.14 -15.27
CA LEU A 63 8.97 8.39 -15.66
C LEU A 63 8.64 8.50 -17.16
N GLU A 64 9.20 9.49 -17.86
CA GLU A 64 9.09 9.56 -19.32
C GLU A 64 9.99 8.48 -19.97
N LYS A 65 11.13 8.18 -19.35
CA LYS A 65 12.04 7.11 -19.79
C LYS A 65 11.65 5.72 -19.26
N HIS A 66 11.00 5.67 -18.11
CA HIS A 66 10.61 4.45 -17.41
C HIS A 66 9.12 4.48 -17.04
N PRO A 67 8.22 4.48 -18.04
CA PRO A 67 6.78 4.66 -17.82
C PRO A 67 6.12 3.47 -17.09
N ASP A 68 6.78 2.32 -17.05
CA ASP A 68 6.33 1.09 -16.40
C ASP A 68 6.78 1.00 -14.92
N VAL A 69 7.62 1.92 -14.44
CA VAL A 69 8.05 1.93 -13.02
C VAL A 69 6.90 2.35 -12.13
N CYS A 70 6.61 1.53 -11.12
CA CYS A 70 5.63 1.87 -10.10
C CYS A 70 6.11 3.01 -9.19
N VAL A 71 5.29 4.06 -9.10
CA VAL A 71 5.51 5.15 -8.16
C VAL A 71 5.04 4.76 -6.77
N ARG A 72 6.02 4.60 -5.87
CA ARG A 72 5.82 4.10 -4.51
C ARG A 72 6.43 5.01 -3.46
N PHE A 73 5.74 5.15 -2.35
CA PHE A 73 6.15 5.94 -1.18
C PHE A 73 6.59 5.11 0.02
N ASP A 74 6.69 3.79 -0.10
CA ASP A 74 7.32 2.91 0.91
C ASP A 74 8.83 2.72 0.66
N ARG A 75 9.40 3.44 -0.31
CA ARG A 75 10.84 3.45 -0.60
C ARG A 75 11.31 4.87 -0.90
N HIS A 76 12.52 5.19 -0.44
CA HIS A 76 13.17 6.44 -0.78
C HIS A 76 13.36 6.53 -2.30
N ALA A 77 12.87 7.61 -2.92
CA ALA A 77 13.03 7.89 -4.34
C ALA A 77 12.55 9.31 -4.68
N VAL A 78 13.04 9.84 -5.81
CA VAL A 78 12.45 11.01 -6.48
C VAL A 78 11.99 10.57 -7.86
N TYR A 79 10.69 10.65 -8.11
CA TYR A 79 10.08 10.37 -9.42
C TYR A 79 9.81 11.68 -10.15
N LEU A 80 10.27 11.78 -11.40
CA LEU A 80 10.11 12.95 -12.27
C LEU A 80 9.21 12.60 -13.45
N GLY A 81 8.17 13.41 -13.69
CA GLY A 81 7.24 13.21 -14.80
C GLY A 81 5.88 12.66 -14.37
N THR A 82 5.06 12.30 -15.36
CA THR A 82 3.72 11.76 -15.13
C THR A 82 3.79 10.23 -15.00
N PRO A 83 3.20 9.63 -13.95
CA PRO A 83 3.16 8.17 -13.83
C PRO A 83 2.44 7.51 -15.02
N GLY A 84 3.05 6.49 -15.62
CA GLY A 84 2.52 5.83 -16.82
C GLY A 84 1.26 4.99 -16.59
N ASP A 85 0.64 4.56 -17.70
CA ASP A 85 -0.64 3.83 -17.74
C ASP A 85 -0.58 2.36 -17.35
N GLN A 86 0.60 1.76 -17.42
CA GLN A 86 0.82 0.34 -17.17
C GLN A 86 2.00 0.13 -16.21
N GLN A 87 1.93 0.77 -15.04
CA GLN A 87 2.93 0.61 -14.00
C GLN A 87 2.94 -0.82 -13.46
N GLN A 88 4.13 -1.39 -13.31
CA GLN A 88 4.35 -2.70 -12.71
C GLN A 88 4.44 -2.54 -11.19
N CYS A 89 3.30 -2.35 -10.55
CA CYS A 89 3.20 -2.20 -9.11
C CYS A 89 3.06 -3.56 -8.42
N PRO A 90 3.88 -3.87 -7.39
CA PRO A 90 3.66 -5.08 -6.60
C PRO A 90 2.37 -4.95 -5.79
N ALA A 91 1.56 -6.01 -5.73
CA ALA A 91 0.28 -6.01 -5.04
C ALA A 91 0.47 -5.75 -3.54
N GLY A 92 1.41 -6.45 -2.91
CA GLY A 92 1.70 -6.28 -1.49
C GLY A 92 2.48 -5.02 -1.06
N ALA A 93 2.53 -3.93 -1.85
CA ALA A 93 3.29 -2.74 -1.45
C ALA A 93 2.58 -1.96 -0.33
N ARG A 94 3.25 -1.80 0.81
CA ARG A 94 2.72 -1.05 1.95
C ARG A 94 3.82 -0.45 2.82
N GLY A 95 3.45 0.55 3.62
CA GLY A 95 4.36 1.37 4.41
C GLY A 95 4.61 2.73 3.79
N ARG A 96 5.45 3.53 4.45
CA ARG A 96 5.76 4.88 4.01
C ARG A 96 7.18 5.28 4.40
N THR A 97 7.77 6.16 3.61
CA THR A 97 9.06 6.81 3.85
C THR A 97 9.12 8.15 3.12
N GLU A 98 10.22 8.87 3.28
CA GLU A 98 10.48 10.11 2.59
C GLU A 98 10.71 9.85 1.09
N ALA A 99 9.82 10.36 0.25
CA ALA A 99 9.84 10.19 -1.21
C ALA A 99 9.08 11.32 -1.92
N LEU A 100 9.46 11.65 -3.15
CA LEU A 100 8.84 12.70 -3.94
C LEU A 100 8.35 12.18 -5.29
N LEU A 101 7.13 12.57 -5.68
CA LEU A 101 6.66 12.57 -7.06
C LEU A 101 6.54 14.01 -7.53
N ILE A 102 7.28 14.38 -8.58
CA ILE A 102 7.32 15.72 -9.16
C ILE A 102 6.81 15.63 -10.59
N GLN A 103 5.60 16.16 -10.82
CA GLN A 103 4.88 16.08 -12.07
C GLN A 103 4.85 17.42 -12.80
N PRO A 104 4.68 17.45 -14.13
CA PRO A 104 4.27 18.66 -14.82
C PRO A 104 2.90 19.13 -14.30
N SER A 105 2.72 20.45 -14.16
CA SER A 105 1.43 21.06 -13.87
C SER A 105 1.18 22.26 -14.76
N VAL A 106 -0.05 22.40 -15.22
CA VAL A 106 -0.54 23.58 -15.95
C VAL A 106 -1.34 24.52 -15.04
N ILE A 107 -1.57 24.11 -13.79
CA ILE A 107 -2.32 24.90 -12.82
C ILE A 107 -1.50 26.15 -12.49
N LYS A 108 -2.15 27.31 -12.60
CA LYS A 108 -1.55 28.60 -12.23
C LYS A 108 -1.66 28.81 -10.73
N GLY A 109 -0.64 29.43 -10.15
CA GLY A 109 -0.60 29.77 -8.73
C GLY A 109 0.34 28.88 -7.94
N ARG A 110 0.57 29.30 -6.70
CA ARG A 110 1.47 28.65 -5.75
C ARG A 110 0.68 28.27 -4.51
N THR A 111 0.50 26.97 -4.30
CA THR A 111 -0.25 26.44 -3.16
C THR A 111 0.56 25.34 -2.49
N ALA A 112 0.41 25.21 -1.18
CA ALA A 112 0.99 24.12 -0.42
C ALA A 112 0.03 23.70 0.68
N SER A 113 -0.14 22.40 0.84
CA SER A 113 -0.97 21.82 1.88
C SER A 113 -0.35 20.54 2.44
N GLU A 114 -0.70 20.23 3.68
CA GLU A 114 -0.29 19.00 4.37
C GLU A 114 -1.51 18.16 4.75
N ASN A 115 -1.49 16.88 4.37
CA ASN A 115 -2.34 15.85 4.95
C ASN A 115 -1.53 15.06 5.99
N ARG A 116 -1.76 15.36 7.27
CA ARG A 116 -1.03 14.71 8.38
C ARG A 116 -1.42 13.25 8.61
N THR A 117 -2.66 12.88 8.28
CA THR A 117 -3.13 11.49 8.39
C THR A 117 -2.44 10.59 7.37
N ALA A 118 -2.38 11.05 6.12
CA ALA A 118 -1.68 10.35 5.04
C ALA A 118 -0.15 10.58 5.05
N ARG A 119 0.34 11.51 5.89
CA ARG A 119 1.73 11.99 5.90
C ARG A 119 2.23 12.36 4.50
N THR A 120 1.53 13.31 3.89
CA THR A 120 1.88 13.84 2.58
C THR A 120 1.77 15.35 2.51
N PHE A 121 2.73 15.97 1.85
CA PHE A 121 2.62 17.33 1.35
C PHE A 121 2.16 17.33 -0.11
N ARG A 122 1.28 18.26 -0.46
CA ARG A 122 0.90 18.57 -1.83
C ARG A 122 1.27 20.01 -2.13
N VAL A 123 2.02 20.23 -3.19
CA VAL A 123 2.52 21.55 -3.55
C VAL A 123 2.31 21.78 -5.04
N THR A 124 1.75 22.92 -5.41
CA THR A 124 1.70 23.38 -6.80
C THR A 124 2.55 24.65 -6.92
N ALA A 125 3.38 24.71 -7.95
CA ALA A 125 4.19 25.88 -8.28
C ALA A 125 4.34 25.99 -9.80
N ASP A 126 5.10 26.98 -10.27
CA ASP A 126 5.27 27.23 -11.70
C ASP A 126 5.70 25.97 -12.46
N ARG A 127 4.79 25.47 -13.30
CA ARG A 127 4.96 24.29 -14.18
C ARG A 127 5.04 22.93 -13.49
N ILE A 128 4.91 22.85 -12.17
CA ILE A 128 5.05 21.59 -11.43
C ILE A 128 3.98 21.38 -10.36
N ALA A 129 3.67 20.11 -10.10
CA ALA A 129 2.96 19.65 -8.91
C ALA A 129 3.83 18.61 -8.20
N VAL A 130 3.96 18.73 -6.88
CA VAL A 130 4.75 17.83 -6.04
C VAL A 130 3.82 17.13 -5.07
N THR A 131 3.88 15.81 -5.03
CA THR A 131 3.38 15.00 -3.93
C THR A 131 4.58 14.41 -3.20
N ALA A 132 4.78 14.80 -1.94
CA ALA A 132 5.89 14.34 -1.14
C ALA A 132 5.39 13.60 0.09
N ALA A 133 5.80 12.35 0.27
CA ALA A 133 5.49 11.54 1.44
C ALA A 133 6.62 11.62 2.46
N TYR A 134 6.31 11.38 3.74
CA TYR A 134 7.30 11.24 4.82
C TYR A 134 6.90 10.13 5.79
N ALA A 135 7.89 9.54 6.46
CA ALA A 135 7.69 8.65 7.60
C ALA A 135 7.93 9.42 8.91
N GLN A 136 9.12 9.29 9.50
CA GLN A 136 9.48 9.95 10.75
C GLN A 136 10.18 11.29 10.51
N ASP A 137 10.85 11.45 9.37
CA ASP A 137 11.64 12.66 9.06
C ASP A 137 10.82 13.62 8.20
N ARG A 138 9.76 14.16 8.80
CA ARG A 138 8.91 15.20 8.20
C ARG A 138 9.73 16.42 7.77
N THR A 139 10.68 16.82 8.60
CA THR A 139 11.52 18.01 8.39
C THR A 139 12.37 17.88 7.13
N ARG A 140 12.93 16.69 6.84
CA ARG A 140 13.68 16.44 5.60
C ARG A 140 12.89 16.78 4.35
N ILE A 141 11.62 16.41 4.27
CA ILE A 141 10.77 16.78 3.12
C ILE A 141 10.52 18.29 3.09
N GLN A 142 10.27 18.91 4.24
CA GLN A 142 10.06 20.36 4.30
C GLN A 142 11.29 21.14 3.83
N ASP A 143 12.50 20.69 4.20
CA ASP A 143 13.75 21.29 3.78
C ASP A 143 13.98 21.10 2.27
N ILE A 144 13.74 19.89 1.73
CA ILE A 144 13.79 19.63 0.27
C ILE A 144 12.86 20.58 -0.50
N LEU A 145 11.62 20.76 -0.03
CA LEU A 145 10.63 21.63 -0.68
C LEU A 145 11.05 23.12 -0.57
N ARG A 146 11.56 23.54 0.59
CA ARG A 146 12.02 24.92 0.83
C ARG A 146 13.24 25.26 -0.04
N ASP A 147 14.20 24.36 -0.12
CA ASP A 147 15.42 24.52 -0.93
C ASP A 147 15.09 24.63 -2.42
N ALA A 148 14.04 23.94 -2.88
CA ALA A 148 13.49 24.08 -4.22
C ALA A 148 12.70 25.38 -4.46
N GLY A 149 12.66 26.28 -3.47
CA GLY A 149 11.97 27.55 -3.55
C GLY A 149 10.45 27.38 -3.66
N LEU A 150 9.88 26.32 -3.07
CA LEU A 150 8.45 26.05 -3.08
C LEU A 150 7.73 26.70 -1.88
N PRO A 151 6.42 27.01 -1.96
CA PRO A 151 5.69 27.58 -0.84
C PRO A 151 5.69 26.64 0.37
N ASP A 152 5.70 27.20 1.58
CA ASP A 152 5.72 26.43 2.82
C ASP A 152 4.37 25.73 3.05
N ALA A 153 4.40 24.39 3.05
CA ALA A 153 3.24 23.56 3.28
C ALA A 153 2.80 23.49 4.74
N ALA A 154 3.63 23.95 5.70
CA ALA A 154 3.28 23.97 7.12
C ALA A 154 2.12 24.93 7.45
N ALA A 155 1.84 25.89 6.58
CA ALA A 155 0.83 26.93 6.79
C ALA A 155 -0.58 26.54 6.31
N GLY A 156 -0.73 25.49 5.50
CA GLY A 156 -2.01 25.06 4.93
C GLY A 156 -2.32 23.61 5.31
N THR A 157 -3.50 23.36 5.88
CA THR A 157 -4.02 21.99 6.01
C THR A 157 -4.63 21.55 4.68
N ASP A 158 -4.35 20.33 4.24
CA ASP A 158 -5.07 19.68 3.13
C ASP A 158 -6.44 19.17 3.64
N GLU A 159 -7.18 20.08 4.26
CA GLU A 159 -8.61 19.95 4.42
C GLU A 159 -9.19 20.35 3.07
N GLY A 160 -9.94 19.46 2.42
CA GLY A 160 -10.51 19.66 1.08
C GLY A 160 -11.54 20.78 1.05
N ALA A 161 -11.14 21.99 1.42
CA ALA A 161 -11.95 23.19 1.48
C ALA A 161 -12.27 23.59 0.04
N GLY A 162 -13.48 23.25 -0.40
CA GLY A 162 -14.08 23.76 -1.62
C GLY A 162 -14.12 22.83 -2.83
N VAL A 163 -13.72 21.55 -2.71
CA VAL A 163 -14.05 20.59 -3.77
C VAL A 163 -15.53 20.23 -3.62
N PRO A 164 -16.39 20.49 -4.63
CA PRO A 164 -17.78 20.05 -4.57
C PRO A 164 -17.83 18.55 -4.31
N ALA A 165 -18.69 18.11 -3.39
CA ALA A 165 -18.90 16.70 -3.13
C ALA A 165 -19.14 15.99 -4.48
N ALA A 166 -18.38 14.92 -4.73
CA ALA A 166 -18.55 14.15 -5.95
C ALA A 166 -19.99 13.62 -6.01
N ALA A 167 -20.58 13.61 -7.20
CA ALA A 167 -21.86 12.92 -7.40
C ALA A 167 -21.73 11.47 -6.89
N PRO A 168 -22.67 11.01 -6.05
CA PRO A 168 -22.56 9.72 -5.40
C PRO A 168 -22.60 8.59 -6.44
N LEU A 169 -21.78 7.57 -6.20
CA LEU A 169 -21.92 6.27 -6.85
C LEU A 169 -23.24 5.62 -6.43
N PRO A 170 -23.79 4.72 -7.25
CA PRO A 170 -24.93 3.91 -6.84
C PRO A 170 -24.63 3.07 -5.58
N ALA A 171 -25.68 2.79 -4.81
CA ALA A 171 -25.56 2.11 -3.51
C ALA A 171 -24.99 0.68 -3.62
N ASP A 172 -25.16 0.04 -4.78
CA ASP A 172 -24.65 -1.30 -5.06
C ASP A 172 -23.19 -1.29 -5.57
N ALA A 173 -22.48 -0.16 -5.52
CA ALA A 173 -21.10 -0.06 -6.04
C ALA A 173 -20.09 -0.98 -5.32
N THR A 174 -20.41 -1.46 -4.12
CA THR A 174 -19.63 -2.46 -3.38
C THR A 174 -20.38 -3.78 -3.15
N SER A 175 -21.43 -4.03 -3.94
CA SER A 175 -22.25 -5.24 -3.92
C SER A 175 -21.89 -6.06 -5.17
N PHE A 176 -21.33 -7.24 -4.97
CA PHE A 176 -20.89 -8.10 -6.07
C PHE A 176 -20.73 -9.55 -5.65
N ARG A 177 -21.02 -10.45 -6.59
CA ARG A 177 -20.79 -11.89 -6.45
C ARG A 177 -20.08 -12.40 -7.69
N GLY A 178 -18.88 -12.96 -7.52
CA GLY A 178 -18.04 -13.38 -8.63
C GLY A 178 -16.56 -13.15 -8.39
N GLU A 179 -15.77 -13.19 -9.46
CA GLU A 179 -14.34 -12.93 -9.40
C GLU A 179 -14.07 -11.43 -9.28
N GLY A 180 -13.14 -11.08 -8.41
CA GLY A 180 -12.52 -9.77 -8.35
C GLY A 180 -11.01 -9.89 -8.20
N PHE A 181 -10.35 -8.76 -8.17
CA PHE A 181 -8.93 -8.68 -7.86
C PHE A 181 -8.64 -7.35 -7.20
N ASP A 182 -7.56 -7.24 -6.45
CA ASP A 182 -7.02 -5.95 -6.03
C ASP A 182 -5.68 -5.65 -6.70
N ALA A 183 -5.39 -4.37 -6.89
CA ALA A 183 -4.16 -3.90 -7.50
C ALA A 183 -3.66 -2.64 -6.79
N CYS A 184 -2.35 -2.55 -6.60
CA CYS A 184 -1.75 -1.48 -5.81
C CYS A 184 -2.05 -0.07 -6.35
N THR A 185 -2.25 0.09 -7.66
CA THR A 185 -2.70 1.35 -8.28
C THR A 185 -3.97 1.15 -9.09
N ALA A 186 -4.90 2.10 -9.03
CA ALA A 186 -6.06 2.13 -9.93
C ALA A 186 -5.61 2.03 -11.41
N PRO A 187 -6.00 0.97 -12.14
CA PRO A 187 -5.53 0.77 -13.52
C PRO A 187 -6.02 1.86 -14.49
N GLY A 188 -5.29 2.03 -15.60
CA GLY A 188 -5.71 2.93 -16.69
C GLY A 188 -6.95 2.44 -17.43
N GLN A 189 -7.64 3.33 -18.15
CA GLN A 189 -8.88 2.98 -18.87
C GLN A 189 -8.68 1.83 -19.85
N THR A 190 -7.62 1.88 -20.68
CA THR A 190 -7.27 0.79 -21.59
C THR A 190 -7.08 -0.55 -20.88
N ALA A 191 -6.53 -0.52 -19.66
CA ALA A 191 -6.34 -1.73 -18.85
C ALA A 191 -7.68 -2.25 -18.33
N MET A 192 -8.53 -1.35 -17.79
CA MET A 192 -9.85 -1.71 -17.29
C MET A 192 -10.76 -2.27 -18.39
N ASP A 193 -10.73 -1.70 -19.60
CA ASP A 193 -11.51 -2.20 -20.74
C ASP A 193 -10.99 -3.57 -21.21
N ALA A 194 -9.67 -3.69 -21.42
CA ALA A 194 -9.04 -4.95 -21.83
C ALA A 194 -9.32 -6.10 -20.84
N TRP A 195 -9.26 -5.81 -19.54
CA TRP A 195 -9.55 -6.79 -18.50
C TRP A 195 -11.03 -7.10 -18.39
N ARG A 196 -11.91 -6.12 -18.61
CA ARG A 196 -13.35 -6.37 -18.61
C ARG A 196 -13.79 -7.26 -19.77
N ASP A 197 -13.15 -7.12 -20.92
CA ASP A 197 -13.51 -7.86 -22.13
C ASP A 197 -12.89 -9.28 -22.18
N ASP A 198 -11.76 -9.50 -21.52
CA ASP A 198 -10.93 -10.73 -21.65
C ASP A 198 -10.71 -11.49 -20.33
N SER A 199 -11.47 -11.18 -19.27
CA SER A 199 -11.43 -11.89 -17.99
C SER A 199 -12.82 -12.08 -17.38
N ASP A 200 -12.92 -12.95 -16.37
CA ASP A 200 -14.14 -13.17 -15.58
C ASP A 200 -14.29 -12.16 -14.42
N TYR A 201 -13.33 -11.23 -14.25
CA TYR A 201 -13.34 -10.28 -13.14
C TYR A 201 -14.42 -9.21 -13.34
N GLY A 202 -15.24 -9.00 -12.30
CA GLY A 202 -16.25 -7.95 -12.26
C GLY A 202 -16.10 -6.96 -11.10
N ALA A 203 -15.17 -7.22 -10.16
CA ALA A 203 -14.84 -6.32 -9.07
C ALA A 203 -13.35 -6.00 -9.02
N VAL A 204 -13.02 -4.78 -8.57
CA VAL A 204 -11.64 -4.32 -8.38
C VAL A 204 -11.44 -3.69 -6.99
N GLY A 205 -10.45 -4.18 -6.26
CA GLY A 205 -9.98 -3.58 -5.02
C GLY A 205 -9.15 -2.33 -5.29
N VAL A 206 -9.50 -1.25 -4.59
CA VAL A 206 -8.87 0.06 -4.74
C VAL A 206 -8.47 0.60 -3.38
N TYR A 207 -7.20 0.94 -3.21
CA TYR A 207 -6.69 1.49 -1.96
C TYR A 207 -7.02 2.98 -1.85
N ILE A 208 -8.07 3.32 -1.11
CA ILE A 208 -8.62 4.69 -1.06
C ILE A 208 -7.89 5.60 -0.07
N GLY A 209 -7.17 5.04 0.90
CA GLY A 209 -6.49 5.82 1.93
C GLY A 209 -5.61 5.00 2.86
N GLY A 210 -5.17 5.65 3.93
CA GLY A 210 -4.39 5.04 4.99
C GLY A 210 -2.93 5.48 5.03
N ILE A 211 -2.42 5.64 6.23
CA ILE A 211 -1.05 6.09 6.51
C ILE A 211 0.01 5.16 5.89
N ASN A 212 -0.29 3.87 5.76
CA ASN A 212 0.59 2.85 5.21
C ASN A 212 0.29 2.52 3.74
N ARG A 213 -0.58 3.26 3.05
CA ARG A 213 -0.81 3.08 1.61
C ARG A 213 0.46 3.50 0.84
N ALA A 214 1.13 2.55 0.17
CA ALA A 214 2.42 2.81 -0.48
C ALA A 214 2.30 3.37 -1.90
N CYS A 215 1.46 2.78 -2.74
CA CYS A 215 1.34 3.18 -4.13
C CYS A 215 0.62 4.53 -4.29
N VAL A 216 1.12 5.34 -5.22
CA VAL A 216 0.43 6.58 -5.61
C VAL A 216 -0.82 6.24 -6.42
N GLN A 217 -1.95 6.79 -6.00
CA GLN A 217 -3.24 6.60 -6.65
C GLN A 217 -3.54 7.74 -7.65
N SER A 218 -2.72 7.87 -8.69
CA SER A 218 -2.83 8.98 -9.65
C SER A 218 -4.13 8.99 -10.46
N ARG A 219 -4.78 7.83 -10.64
CA ARG A 219 -6.03 7.68 -11.40
C ARG A 219 -7.28 7.58 -10.54
N LEU A 220 -7.14 7.24 -9.26
CA LEU A 220 -8.28 7.01 -8.39
C LEU A 220 -8.98 8.33 -8.07
N THR A 221 -10.03 8.60 -8.83
CA THR A 221 -10.85 9.80 -8.74
C THR A 221 -12.31 9.41 -8.79
N ALA A 222 -13.21 10.30 -8.35
CA ALA A 222 -14.64 10.07 -8.48
C ALA A 222 -15.08 9.88 -9.94
N ALA A 223 -14.42 10.55 -10.90
CA ALA A 223 -14.70 10.39 -12.32
C ALA A 223 -14.28 9.00 -12.82
N TRP A 224 -13.11 8.51 -12.41
CA TRP A 224 -12.66 7.16 -12.74
C TRP A 224 -13.61 6.11 -12.17
N LEU A 225 -14.00 6.22 -10.90
CA LEU A 225 -14.94 5.28 -10.27
C LEU A 225 -16.29 5.25 -10.97
N ARG A 226 -16.87 6.42 -11.31
CA ARG A 226 -18.12 6.46 -12.07
C ARG A 226 -17.99 5.81 -13.45
N THR A 227 -16.86 6.03 -14.13
CA THR A 227 -16.58 5.41 -15.43
C THR A 227 -16.51 3.90 -15.29
N GLN A 228 -15.75 3.38 -14.32
CA GLN A 228 -15.63 1.93 -14.14
C GLN A 228 -16.95 1.30 -13.69
N TYR A 229 -17.71 1.96 -12.81
CA TYR A 229 -19.05 1.50 -12.43
C TYR A 229 -19.98 1.39 -13.65
N ALA A 230 -19.97 2.40 -14.53
CA ALA A 230 -20.76 2.40 -15.75
C ALA A 230 -20.32 1.31 -16.74
N ASN A 231 -19.02 0.97 -16.76
CA ASN A 231 -18.46 -0.18 -17.47
C ASN A 231 -18.70 -1.52 -16.73
N GLY A 232 -19.52 -1.49 -15.68
CA GLY A 232 -20.03 -2.64 -14.96
C GLY A 232 -19.12 -3.16 -13.85
N TRP A 233 -18.06 -2.46 -13.48
CA TRP A 233 -17.18 -2.83 -12.37
C TRP A 233 -17.86 -2.55 -11.02
N ARG A 234 -17.45 -3.32 -10.00
CA ARG A 234 -17.73 -3.07 -8.59
C ARG A 234 -16.42 -2.89 -7.83
N PHE A 235 -16.48 -2.34 -6.62
CA PHE A 235 -15.29 -1.93 -5.90
C PHE A 235 -15.16 -2.60 -4.55
N ILE A 236 -13.91 -2.84 -4.14
CA ILE A 236 -13.53 -3.19 -2.77
C ILE A 236 -12.70 -2.01 -2.23
N PRO A 237 -13.29 -1.04 -1.52
CA PRO A 237 -12.56 0.11 -1.00
C PRO A 237 -11.67 -0.30 0.18
N LEU A 238 -10.37 -0.40 -0.06
CA LEU A 238 -9.36 -0.85 0.90
C LEU A 238 -8.67 0.34 1.57
N TYR A 239 -8.48 0.27 2.89
CA TYR A 239 -7.82 1.30 3.69
C TYR A 239 -6.62 0.74 4.43
N VAL A 240 -5.41 1.14 4.01
CA VAL A 240 -4.14 0.64 4.58
C VAL A 240 -3.76 1.46 5.80
N GLY A 241 -4.50 1.23 6.88
CA GLY A 241 -4.34 1.89 8.17
C GLY A 241 -3.08 1.45 8.94
N ARG A 242 -3.09 1.72 10.24
CA ARG A 242 -2.01 1.28 11.14
C ARG A 242 -2.01 -0.23 11.25
N GLN A 243 -0.81 -0.82 11.28
CA GLN A 243 -0.65 -2.27 11.23
C GLN A 243 -0.46 -2.89 12.62
N PRO A 244 -0.77 -4.18 12.83
CA PRO A 244 -0.65 -4.85 14.13
C PRO A 244 0.74 -4.72 14.79
N SER A 245 1.79 -4.65 13.98
CA SER A 245 3.16 -4.40 14.43
C SER A 245 4.00 -3.75 13.32
N SER A 246 5.08 -3.05 13.68
CA SER A 246 6.00 -2.44 12.70
C SER A 246 6.91 -3.48 12.03
N GLY A 247 7.33 -4.51 12.78
CA GLY A 247 8.24 -5.56 12.33
C GLY A 247 7.58 -6.82 11.78
N GLY A 248 6.26 -6.81 11.57
CA GLY A 248 5.54 -7.93 10.96
C GLY A 248 6.12 -8.27 9.59
N SER A 249 6.12 -9.57 9.24
CA SER A 249 6.77 -10.14 8.04
C SER A 249 6.42 -9.43 6.74
N SER A 250 5.27 -8.78 6.69
CA SER A 250 4.71 -8.18 5.50
C SER A 250 5.03 -6.68 5.40
N CYS A 251 5.40 -6.01 6.50
CA CYS A 251 5.70 -4.56 6.56
C CYS A 251 7.18 -4.18 6.62
N GLY A 252 8.09 -5.14 6.79
CA GLY A 252 9.54 -4.91 6.69
C GLY A 252 10.12 -3.80 7.59
N GLY A 253 9.42 -3.40 8.67
CA GLY A 253 9.81 -2.30 9.55
C GLY A 253 9.32 -0.90 9.13
N GLY A 254 8.77 -0.74 7.91
CA GLY A 254 8.39 0.56 7.33
C GLY A 254 6.94 0.99 7.59
N CYS A 255 6.15 0.17 8.28
CA CYS A 255 4.76 0.49 8.60
C CYS A 255 4.62 1.17 9.97
N GLU A 256 3.71 2.14 10.00
CA GLU A 256 3.16 2.69 11.23
C GLU A 256 2.29 1.64 11.94
N ALA A 257 2.66 1.32 13.17
CA ALA A 257 1.97 0.32 13.96
C ALA A 257 0.81 0.91 14.78
N ILE A 258 -0.11 0.05 15.21
CA ILE A 258 -1.10 0.37 16.22
C ILE A 258 -0.37 0.48 17.57
N THR A 259 -0.54 1.60 18.24
CA THR A 259 0.05 1.90 19.56
C THR A 259 -1.00 2.35 20.58
N ASP A 260 -2.09 2.98 20.11
CA ASP A 260 -3.21 3.44 20.93
C ASP A 260 -4.52 3.06 20.22
N PRO A 261 -5.06 1.86 20.48
CA PRO A 261 -5.98 1.21 19.55
C PRO A 261 -7.31 1.94 19.36
N VAL A 262 -7.96 2.40 20.43
CA VAL A 262 -9.31 2.98 20.34
C VAL A 262 -9.30 4.34 19.63
N PRO A 263 -8.45 5.32 20.01
CA PRO A 263 -8.35 6.58 19.27
C PRO A 263 -7.91 6.35 17.82
N GLN A 264 -6.92 5.49 17.58
CA GLN A 264 -6.42 5.24 16.23
C GLN A 264 -7.44 4.53 15.33
N GLY A 265 -8.28 3.65 15.89
CA GLY A 265 -9.38 3.01 15.17
C GLY A 265 -10.45 4.02 14.76
N THR A 266 -10.81 4.92 15.68
CA THR A 266 -11.75 6.01 15.43
C THR A 266 -11.22 6.97 14.35
N GLU A 267 -9.96 7.40 14.45
CA GLU A 267 -9.30 8.28 13.47
C GLU A 267 -9.23 7.63 12.08
N ALA A 268 -8.97 6.32 12.03
CA ALA A 268 -8.94 5.57 10.77
C ALA A 268 -10.32 5.51 10.11
N ALA A 269 -11.39 5.33 10.90
CA ALA A 269 -12.76 5.38 10.40
C ALA A 269 -13.14 6.77 9.88
N ASP A 270 -12.73 7.83 10.58
CA ASP A 270 -12.94 9.21 10.13
C ASP A 270 -12.20 9.51 8.81
N ASP A 271 -10.94 9.10 8.69
CA ASP A 271 -10.17 9.32 7.45
C ASP A 271 -10.74 8.51 6.29
N VAL A 272 -11.04 7.23 6.47
CA VAL A 272 -11.58 6.41 5.37
C VAL A 272 -12.91 6.95 4.86
N VAL A 273 -13.78 7.49 5.75
CA VAL A 273 -15.04 8.13 5.36
C VAL A 273 -14.79 9.44 4.60
N LYS A 274 -13.78 10.22 5.00
CA LYS A 274 -13.36 11.43 4.25
C LYS A 274 -12.87 11.06 2.84
N GLN A 275 -12.05 10.02 2.70
CA GLN A 275 -11.60 9.52 1.39
C GLN A 275 -12.77 9.00 0.55
N ALA A 276 -13.63 8.17 1.14
CA ALA A 276 -14.81 7.61 0.51
C ALA A 276 -15.75 8.70 -0.03
N THR A 277 -16.05 9.71 0.79
CA THR A 277 -16.90 10.85 0.40
C THR A 277 -16.29 11.65 -0.76
N THR A 278 -14.98 11.89 -0.73
CA THR A 278 -14.26 12.59 -1.81
C THR A 278 -14.34 11.83 -3.14
N LEU A 279 -14.36 10.50 -3.06
CA LEU A 279 -14.46 9.59 -4.19
C LEU A 279 -15.91 9.32 -4.64
N GLY A 280 -16.90 9.80 -3.88
CA GLY A 280 -18.32 9.64 -4.20
C GLY A 280 -18.93 8.33 -3.68
N PHE A 281 -18.27 7.58 -2.80
CA PHE A 281 -18.90 6.44 -2.13
C PHE A 281 -19.95 6.93 -1.13
N PRO A 282 -21.24 6.57 -1.29
CA PRO A 282 -22.29 7.02 -0.39
C PRO A 282 -22.27 6.27 0.95
N LYS A 283 -23.03 6.77 1.93
CA LYS A 283 -23.40 6.02 3.13
C LYS A 283 -23.97 4.64 2.76
N GLY A 284 -23.71 3.64 3.60
CA GLY A 284 -24.02 2.23 3.35
C GLY A 284 -22.92 1.47 2.60
N THR A 285 -21.93 2.17 2.03
CA THR A 285 -20.73 1.54 1.43
C THR A 285 -19.96 0.73 2.48
N VAL A 286 -19.44 -0.45 2.08
CA VAL A 286 -18.51 -1.24 2.89
C VAL A 286 -17.09 -0.67 2.73
N LEU A 287 -16.45 -0.30 3.85
CA LEU A 287 -15.09 0.24 3.88
C LEU A 287 -14.18 -0.74 4.64
N TYR A 288 -13.15 -1.26 3.97
CA TYR A 288 -12.32 -2.35 4.49
C TYR A 288 -11.07 -1.81 5.17
N SER A 289 -10.93 -2.09 6.47
CA SER A 289 -9.66 -1.93 7.17
C SER A 289 -8.70 -3.05 6.79
N ASP A 290 -7.55 -2.72 6.21
CA ASP A 290 -6.52 -3.68 5.81
C ASP A 290 -5.55 -3.93 6.98
N LEU A 291 -5.65 -5.13 7.56
CA LEU A 291 -4.84 -5.58 8.68
C LEU A 291 -4.08 -6.86 8.32
N GLU A 292 -2.78 -6.66 8.13
CA GLU A 292 -1.86 -7.68 7.69
C GLU A 292 -1.61 -8.78 8.73
N HIS A 293 -1.07 -9.91 8.26
CA HIS A 293 -0.75 -11.04 9.13
C HIS A 293 0.11 -10.63 10.34
N TYR A 294 -0.24 -11.17 11.50
CA TYR A 294 0.50 -10.98 12.74
C TYR A 294 0.54 -12.28 13.55
N THR A 295 1.64 -12.51 14.24
CA THR A 295 1.71 -13.59 15.23
C THR A 295 0.77 -13.26 16.37
N ARG A 296 -0.26 -14.09 16.54
CA ARG A 296 -1.27 -13.92 17.61
C ARG A 296 -0.62 -13.99 19.00
N GLY A 297 -1.23 -13.30 19.95
CA GLY A 297 -0.77 -13.25 21.34
C GLY A 297 -1.56 -12.24 22.15
N SER A 298 -1.68 -12.42 23.46
CA SER A 298 -2.61 -11.64 24.30
C SER A 298 -2.55 -10.12 24.06
N THR A 299 -1.36 -9.53 24.04
CA THR A 299 -1.17 -8.08 23.86
C THR A 299 -1.50 -7.61 22.44
N VAL A 300 -1.01 -8.28 21.41
CA VAL A 300 -1.23 -7.86 20.01
C VAL A 300 -2.67 -8.15 19.57
N THR A 301 -3.23 -9.29 19.94
CA THR A 301 -4.64 -9.64 19.71
C THR A 301 -5.56 -8.62 20.36
N SER A 302 -5.36 -8.30 21.65
CA SER A 302 -6.17 -7.29 22.34
C SER A 302 -6.09 -5.94 21.63
N ARG A 303 -4.88 -5.50 21.25
CA ARG A 303 -4.68 -4.24 20.55
C ARG A 303 -5.38 -4.19 19.19
N VAL A 304 -5.23 -5.22 18.37
CA VAL A 304 -5.83 -5.30 17.04
C VAL A 304 -7.35 -5.33 17.16
N LEU A 305 -7.88 -6.13 18.07
CA LEU A 305 -9.33 -6.23 18.28
C LEU A 305 -9.93 -4.93 18.80
N SER A 306 -9.31 -4.24 19.76
CA SER A 306 -9.79 -2.93 20.24
C SER A 306 -9.72 -1.84 19.15
N TYR A 307 -8.74 -1.90 18.26
CA TYR A 307 -8.64 -0.99 17.13
C TYR A 307 -9.77 -1.21 16.12
N LEU A 308 -10.02 -2.47 15.77
CA LEU A 308 -11.05 -2.84 14.80
C LEU A 308 -12.48 -2.65 15.34
N ASP A 309 -12.68 -2.90 16.64
CA ASP A 309 -13.94 -2.62 17.34
C ASP A 309 -14.28 -1.13 17.26
N ALA A 310 -13.34 -0.25 17.65
CA ALA A 310 -13.52 1.20 17.54
C ALA A 310 -13.71 1.69 16.09
N TYR A 311 -12.98 1.10 15.14
CA TYR A 311 -13.16 1.37 13.71
C TYR A 311 -14.58 1.03 13.24
N THR A 312 -15.06 -0.16 13.63
CA THR A 312 -16.39 -0.67 13.24
C THR A 312 -17.52 0.16 13.84
N GLU A 313 -17.49 0.40 15.16
CA GLU A 313 -18.49 1.23 15.83
C GLU A 313 -18.53 2.65 15.25
N ARG A 314 -17.36 3.22 14.93
CA ARG A 314 -17.28 4.55 14.33
C ARG A 314 -17.86 4.58 12.92
N LEU A 315 -17.58 3.58 12.08
CA LEU A 315 -18.19 3.51 10.74
C LEU A 315 -19.71 3.41 10.82
N HIS A 316 -20.25 2.57 11.72
CA HIS A 316 -21.69 2.48 11.95
C HIS A 316 -22.29 3.82 12.36
N ALA A 317 -21.64 4.54 13.29
CA ALA A 317 -22.08 5.87 13.71
C ALA A 317 -22.05 6.91 12.57
N LEU A 318 -21.15 6.75 11.60
CA LEU A 318 -21.05 7.60 10.41
C LEU A 318 -22.01 7.17 9.28
N GLY A 319 -22.69 6.03 9.42
CA GLY A 319 -23.64 5.48 8.45
C GLY A 319 -22.98 4.67 7.33
N TYR A 320 -21.81 4.09 7.57
CA TYR A 320 -21.10 3.18 6.66
C TYR A 320 -21.08 1.76 7.24
N ARG A 321 -20.81 0.77 6.39
CA ARG A 321 -20.57 -0.61 6.80
C ARG A 321 -19.08 -0.85 6.99
N SER A 322 -18.73 -1.63 8.01
CA SER A 322 -17.37 -2.02 8.32
C SER A 322 -16.99 -3.29 7.57
N GLY A 323 -15.93 -3.23 6.77
CA GLY A 323 -15.24 -4.39 6.24
C GLY A 323 -13.90 -4.58 6.93
N VAL A 324 -13.38 -5.80 6.93
CA VAL A 324 -11.98 -6.03 7.33
C VAL A 324 -11.29 -6.99 6.39
N TYR A 325 -10.06 -6.68 6.02
CA TYR A 325 -9.13 -7.62 5.42
C TYR A 325 -8.19 -8.20 6.48
N GLY A 326 -7.99 -9.52 6.47
CA GLY A 326 -6.95 -10.16 7.28
C GLY A 326 -6.78 -11.66 7.08
N ASN A 327 -5.69 -12.22 7.61
CA ASN A 327 -5.31 -13.61 7.36
C ASN A 327 -6.08 -14.62 8.25
N THR A 328 -6.39 -15.79 7.69
CA THR A 328 -7.10 -16.87 8.41
C THR A 328 -6.36 -17.35 9.66
N SER A 329 -5.02 -17.38 9.62
CA SER A 329 -4.18 -17.81 10.75
C SER A 329 -4.01 -16.76 11.86
N SER A 330 -4.41 -15.51 11.63
CA SER A 330 -4.30 -14.41 12.60
C SER A 330 -5.66 -13.77 12.93
N LEU A 331 -6.04 -12.72 12.18
CA LEU A 331 -7.17 -11.85 12.48
C LEU A 331 -8.49 -12.59 12.48
N VAL A 332 -8.72 -13.44 11.47
CA VAL A 332 -9.96 -14.21 11.34
C VAL A 332 -10.13 -15.11 12.56
N THR A 333 -9.08 -15.85 12.94
CA THR A 333 -9.15 -16.73 14.11
C THR A 333 -9.36 -15.92 15.41
N ASP A 334 -8.78 -14.73 15.54
CA ASP A 334 -9.00 -13.85 16.69
C ASP A 334 -10.43 -13.30 16.76
N LEU A 335 -11.01 -12.89 15.63
CA LEU A 335 -12.40 -12.45 15.55
C LEU A 335 -13.37 -13.58 15.90
N VAL A 336 -13.17 -14.77 15.33
CA VAL A 336 -14.01 -15.95 15.61
C VAL A 336 -13.95 -16.31 17.10
N ALA A 337 -12.76 -16.30 17.71
CA ALA A 337 -12.57 -16.62 19.12
C ALA A 337 -13.17 -15.57 20.07
N ASN A 338 -13.32 -14.32 19.63
CA ASN A 338 -13.79 -13.20 20.44
C ASN A 338 -15.13 -12.62 19.97
N LYS A 339 -15.88 -13.35 19.13
CA LYS A 339 -17.13 -12.87 18.49
C LYS A 339 -18.21 -12.33 19.43
N SER A 340 -18.18 -12.72 20.72
CA SER A 340 -19.10 -12.24 21.75
C SER A 340 -18.57 -11.08 22.59
N ARG A 341 -17.35 -10.59 22.29
CA ARG A 341 -16.63 -9.56 23.06
C ARG A 341 -16.29 -8.31 22.25
N VAL A 342 -16.45 -8.37 20.94
CA VAL A 342 -16.18 -7.28 20.01
C VAL A 342 -17.36 -7.14 19.07
N THR A 343 -17.53 -5.93 18.55
CA THR A 343 -18.39 -5.68 17.39
C THR A 343 -17.70 -6.27 16.17
N LEU A 344 -18.33 -7.29 15.57
CA LEU A 344 -17.82 -7.87 14.33
C LEU A 344 -18.00 -6.88 13.17
N PRO A 345 -17.04 -6.82 12.22
CA PRO A 345 -17.25 -6.12 10.96
C PRO A 345 -18.42 -6.75 10.20
N ASP A 346 -19.10 -5.97 9.38
CA ASP A 346 -20.24 -6.42 8.56
C ASP A 346 -19.82 -7.34 7.42
N VAL A 347 -18.59 -7.19 6.90
CA VAL A 347 -18.06 -8.01 5.81
C VAL A 347 -16.63 -8.46 6.13
N LEU A 348 -16.36 -9.75 5.91
CA LEU A 348 -15.04 -10.34 6.10
C LEU A 348 -14.35 -10.58 4.76
N HIS A 349 -13.27 -9.86 4.50
CA HIS A 349 -12.31 -10.17 3.46
C HIS A 349 -11.16 -10.98 4.09
N PHE A 350 -11.07 -12.27 3.78
CA PHE A 350 -10.06 -13.13 4.39
C PHE A 350 -8.99 -13.54 3.38
N ALA A 351 -7.73 -13.54 3.81
CA ALA A 351 -6.63 -14.09 3.05
C ALA A 351 -6.36 -15.54 3.46
N HIS A 352 -6.49 -16.44 2.49
CA HIS A 352 -5.99 -17.80 2.56
C HIS A 352 -5.58 -18.26 1.17
N TRP A 353 -4.28 -18.23 0.88
CA TRP A 353 -3.77 -18.49 -0.47
C TRP A 353 -3.73 -19.98 -0.83
N ASN A 354 -4.91 -20.62 -0.85
CA ASN A 354 -5.11 -22.04 -1.16
C ASN A 354 -5.40 -22.29 -2.65
N GLY A 355 -5.58 -21.23 -3.45
CA GLY A 355 -5.91 -21.32 -4.88
C GLY A 355 -7.36 -21.68 -5.18
N GLU A 356 -8.24 -21.74 -4.18
CA GLU A 356 -9.64 -22.12 -4.33
C GLU A 356 -10.55 -20.88 -4.35
N SER A 357 -11.16 -20.59 -5.49
CA SER A 357 -12.09 -19.45 -5.66
C SER A 357 -13.47 -19.75 -5.05
N THR A 358 -13.53 -19.85 -3.72
CA THR A 358 -14.75 -19.98 -2.92
C THR A 358 -14.73 -19.01 -1.74
N THR A 359 -15.87 -18.67 -1.15
CA THR A 359 -15.95 -17.83 0.06
C THR A 359 -16.13 -18.65 1.35
N THR A 360 -15.95 -19.96 1.25
CA THR A 360 -16.01 -20.89 2.39
C THR A 360 -14.62 -21.25 2.87
N ASP A 361 -14.41 -21.24 4.17
CA ASP A 361 -13.15 -21.67 4.77
C ASP A 361 -13.40 -22.40 6.09
N SER A 362 -12.67 -23.48 6.35
CA SER A 362 -12.81 -24.29 7.57
C SER A 362 -12.52 -23.53 8.87
N THR A 363 -11.77 -22.43 8.80
CA THR A 363 -11.46 -21.56 9.93
C THR A 363 -12.60 -20.61 10.29
N ILE A 364 -13.57 -20.45 9.39
CA ILE A 364 -14.72 -19.55 9.55
C ILE A 364 -15.97 -20.41 9.79
N PRO A 365 -16.58 -20.37 10.99
CA PRO A 365 -17.85 -21.03 11.26
C PRO A 365 -18.92 -20.67 10.22
N ALA A 366 -19.72 -21.66 9.81
CA ALA A 366 -20.69 -21.51 8.72
C ALA A 366 -21.78 -20.47 9.01
N ASP A 367 -22.02 -20.13 10.28
CA ASP A 367 -23.01 -19.16 10.74
C ASP A 367 -22.49 -17.70 10.77
N LEU A 368 -21.16 -17.48 10.68
CA LEU A 368 -20.58 -16.14 10.73
C LEU A 368 -20.37 -15.57 9.33
N TRP A 369 -20.82 -14.33 9.09
CA TRP A 369 -20.79 -13.73 7.75
C TRP A 369 -21.45 -14.62 6.68
N ALA A 370 -22.55 -15.29 7.04
CA ALA A 370 -23.21 -16.27 6.18
C ALA A 370 -24.17 -15.66 5.16
N ASP A 371 -24.55 -14.39 5.35
CA ASP A 371 -25.58 -13.71 4.57
C ASP A 371 -24.96 -12.80 3.50
N HIS A 372 -24.14 -13.40 2.61
CA HIS A 372 -23.41 -12.67 1.56
C HIS A 372 -22.52 -11.55 2.15
N GLN A 373 -21.60 -11.96 3.02
CA GLN A 373 -20.73 -11.07 3.79
C GLN A 373 -19.26 -11.50 3.74
N ARG A 374 -18.83 -12.16 2.65
CA ARG A 374 -17.48 -12.72 2.55
C ARG A 374 -16.79 -12.36 1.24
N VAL A 375 -15.51 -12.04 1.36
CA VAL A 375 -14.56 -11.95 0.25
C VAL A 375 -13.38 -12.85 0.59
N HIS A 376 -12.87 -13.60 -0.37
CA HIS A 376 -11.72 -14.46 -0.18
C HIS A 376 -10.59 -14.06 -1.13
N GLN A 377 -9.49 -13.56 -0.58
CA GLN A 377 -8.24 -13.41 -1.33
C GLN A 377 -7.55 -14.78 -1.39
N TYR A 378 -7.81 -15.52 -2.47
CA TYR A 378 -7.42 -16.93 -2.61
C TYR A 378 -6.04 -17.12 -3.26
N LYS A 379 -5.45 -16.04 -3.78
CA LYS A 379 -4.10 -16.04 -4.37
C LYS A 379 -3.49 -14.64 -4.35
N GLY A 380 -2.34 -14.48 -3.69
CA GLY A 380 -1.59 -13.22 -3.66
C GLY A 380 -0.42 -13.16 -4.68
N ASP A 381 0.05 -11.94 -4.93
CA ASP A 381 1.25 -11.54 -5.68
C ASP A 381 1.41 -12.29 -7.01
N THR A 382 0.34 -12.31 -7.81
CA THR A 382 0.36 -12.93 -9.14
C THR A 382 0.31 -11.88 -10.24
N THR A 383 0.90 -12.17 -11.39
CA THR A 383 0.82 -11.28 -12.54
C THR A 383 0.05 -11.96 -13.66
N GLU A 384 -1.00 -11.29 -14.11
CA GLU A 384 -1.89 -11.75 -15.16
C GLU A 384 -1.84 -10.87 -16.38
N THR A 385 -2.34 -11.40 -17.49
CA THR A 385 -2.45 -10.68 -18.75
C THR A 385 -3.79 -10.98 -19.37
N HIS A 386 -4.60 -9.94 -19.55
CA HIS A 386 -5.92 -10.00 -20.17
C HIS A 386 -6.00 -8.88 -21.22
N GLY A 387 -6.49 -9.20 -22.42
CA GLY A 387 -6.57 -8.29 -23.55
C GLY A 387 -5.19 -7.70 -23.92
N GLY A 388 -4.11 -8.46 -23.69
CA GLY A 388 -2.73 -8.02 -23.91
C GLY A 388 -2.17 -7.06 -22.84
N VAL A 389 -2.92 -6.75 -21.78
CA VAL A 389 -2.50 -5.83 -20.71
C VAL A 389 -2.10 -6.61 -19.46
N LYS A 390 -0.87 -6.40 -19.00
CA LYS A 390 -0.29 -7.04 -17.82
C LYS A 390 -0.56 -6.23 -16.55
N ILE A 391 -1.09 -6.86 -15.50
CA ILE A 391 -1.27 -6.26 -14.17
C ILE A 391 -0.87 -7.26 -13.10
N SER A 392 -0.11 -6.80 -12.10
CA SER A 392 0.13 -7.56 -10.87
C SER A 392 -1.01 -7.33 -9.90
N ILE A 393 -1.61 -8.42 -9.44
CA ILE A 393 -2.85 -8.45 -8.68
C ILE A 393 -2.78 -9.48 -7.55
N ASP A 394 -3.69 -9.33 -6.59
CA ASP A 394 -4.19 -10.42 -5.77
C ASP A 394 -5.58 -10.82 -6.29
N ARG A 395 -5.90 -12.12 -6.30
CA ARG A 395 -7.20 -12.62 -6.79
C ARG A 395 -8.19 -12.79 -5.65
N ASP A 396 -9.40 -12.33 -5.88
CA ASP A 396 -10.50 -12.37 -4.93
C ASP A 396 -11.72 -13.11 -5.47
N ARG A 397 -12.41 -13.81 -4.57
CA ARG A 397 -13.78 -14.28 -4.78
C ARG A 397 -14.72 -13.49 -3.87
N LEU A 398 -15.73 -12.84 -4.43
CA LEU A 398 -16.70 -12.06 -3.67
C LEU A 398 -18.03 -12.80 -3.56
N ASP A 399 -18.64 -12.67 -2.38
CA ASP A 399 -20.04 -12.94 -2.09
C ASP A 399 -20.53 -11.86 -1.11
N VAL A 400 -20.84 -10.67 -1.65
CA VAL A 400 -21.19 -9.47 -0.88
C VAL A 400 -22.44 -8.82 -1.45
N ASP A 401 -23.45 -8.62 -0.60
CA ASP A 401 -24.66 -7.85 -0.93
C ASP A 401 -24.66 -6.43 -0.36
#